data_AF-A0A9E5D1T9-F1
#
_entry.id   AF-A0A9E5D1T9-F1
#
_cell.length_a   1.000
_cell.length_b   1.000
_cell.length_c   1.000
_cell.angle_alpha   90.00
_cell.angle_beta   90.00
_cell.angle_gamma   90.00
#
_symmetry.space_group_name_H-M   'P 1'
#
loop_
_entity.id
_entity.type
_entity.pdbx_description
1 polymer ?
#
loop_
_entity_poly.entity_id
_entity_poly.type
_entity_poly.pdbx_seq_one_letter_code
_entity_poly.pdbx_strand_id
1 'polypeptide(L)'
;MQNQIEGAGVSSISMTVQPHITGSIGSPRAVYIRFPAGNQLGEAGKPIQQRTILTDVLEAARYIQTPGTILELPYRWRRFPVQEEPVYPGTSVGPRHPQVEAMGESLDNLVRTAQEYKVYLEERLSQEKASASSIHGLAGTLQSHVDRVARLIEILDTDALDQLREITNPIATLELRASGKFV
;
A
#
# COMPACT_ATOMS: atom_id res chain seq x y z
N MET A 1 -8.52 -9.19 23.84
CA MET A 1 -9.74 -8.37 23.73
C MET A 1 -10.70 -8.92 22.68
N GLN A 2 -10.29 -9.04 21.41
CA GLN A 2 -11.17 -9.47 20.30
C GLN A 2 -11.92 -10.79 20.55
N ASN A 3 -11.23 -11.84 21.05
CA ASN A 3 -11.86 -13.12 21.38
C ASN A 3 -13.00 -13.02 22.43
N GLN A 4 -12.90 -12.09 23.38
CA GLN A 4 -13.95 -11.87 24.39
C GLN A 4 -15.20 -11.20 23.78
N ILE A 5 -14.99 -10.28 22.83
CA ILE A 5 -16.06 -9.61 22.09
C ILE A 5 -16.85 -10.61 21.24
N GLU A 6 -16.14 -11.52 20.56
CA GLU A 6 -16.80 -12.59 19.80
C GLU A 6 -17.53 -13.59 20.69
N GLY A 7 -16.96 -13.95 21.85
CA GLY A 7 -17.63 -14.79 22.84
C GLY A 7 -18.93 -14.19 23.40
N ALA A 8 -19.07 -12.86 23.35
CA ALA A 8 -20.31 -12.14 23.68
C ALA A 8 -21.31 -12.05 22.50
N GLY A 9 -21.02 -12.70 21.36
CA GLY A 9 -21.89 -12.71 20.18
C GLY A 9 -21.71 -11.52 19.24
N VAL A 10 -20.68 -10.69 19.43
CA VAL A 10 -20.41 -9.53 18.57
C VAL A 10 -19.35 -9.89 17.53
N SER A 11 -19.74 -9.82 16.25
CA SER A 11 -18.82 -10.10 15.14
C SER A 11 -17.68 -9.08 15.08
N SER A 12 -16.44 -9.55 14.88
CA SER A 12 -15.26 -8.70 14.84
C SER A 12 -14.30 -9.08 13.71
N ILE A 13 -13.52 -8.13 13.22
CA ILE A 13 -12.43 -8.39 12.28
C ILE A 13 -11.31 -7.38 12.47
N SER A 14 -10.07 -7.83 12.29
CA SER A 14 -8.88 -6.98 12.34
C SER A 14 -8.28 -6.79 10.95
N MET A 15 -7.75 -5.60 10.66
CA MET A 15 -6.89 -5.38 9.49
C MET A 15 -5.43 -5.43 9.92
N THR A 16 -4.63 -6.27 9.26
CA THR A 16 -3.20 -6.43 9.57
C THR A 16 -2.32 -6.12 8.38
N VAL A 17 -1.13 -5.60 8.67
CA VAL A 17 0.00 -5.47 7.74
C VAL A 17 1.11 -6.49 8.04
N GLN A 18 0.98 -7.25 9.15
CA GLN A 18 1.94 -8.25 9.62
C GLN A 18 1.20 -9.54 10.01
N PRO A 19 0.83 -10.40 9.04
CA PRO A 19 -0.04 -11.54 9.27
C PRO A 19 0.58 -12.61 10.19
N HIS A 20 1.90 -12.74 10.18
CA HIS A 20 2.62 -13.69 11.04
C HIS A 20 2.48 -13.36 12.54
N ILE A 21 2.51 -12.06 12.90
CA ILE A 21 2.27 -11.62 14.27
C ILE A 21 0.79 -11.81 14.62
N THR A 22 -0.12 -11.40 13.73
CA THR A 22 -1.57 -11.54 13.94
C THR A 22 -2.02 -12.98 14.14
N GLY A 23 -1.42 -13.93 13.41
CA GLY A 23 -1.66 -15.36 13.60
C GLY A 23 -1.14 -15.85 14.96
N SER A 24 0.05 -15.42 15.36
CA SER A 24 0.68 -15.82 16.62
C SER A 24 -0.12 -15.36 17.86
N ILE A 25 -0.80 -14.21 17.79
CA ILE A 25 -1.65 -13.71 18.88
C ILE A 25 -3.06 -14.33 18.90
N GLY A 26 -3.42 -15.14 17.90
CA GLY A 26 -4.71 -15.83 17.84
C GLY A 26 -5.90 -14.89 17.64
N SER A 27 -5.79 -13.93 16.70
CA SER A 27 -6.95 -13.13 16.29
C SER A 27 -8.04 -14.02 15.67
N PRO A 28 -9.31 -13.90 16.07
CA PRO A 28 -10.37 -14.77 15.58
C PRO A 28 -10.59 -14.59 14.08
N ARG A 29 -10.50 -13.37 13.56
CA ARG A 29 -10.64 -13.05 12.14
C ARG A 29 -9.77 -11.86 11.79
N ALA A 30 -9.02 -11.97 10.71
CA ALA A 30 -8.28 -10.85 10.16
C ALA A 30 -8.26 -10.83 8.64
N VAL A 31 -8.05 -9.65 8.08
CA VAL A 31 -7.66 -9.46 6.69
C VAL A 31 -6.25 -8.88 6.63
N TYR A 32 -5.44 -9.43 5.75
CA TYR A 32 -4.11 -8.92 5.44
C TYR A 32 -4.17 -8.04 4.21
N ILE A 33 -3.64 -6.82 4.32
CA ILE A 33 -3.45 -5.91 3.20
C ILE A 33 -1.97 -5.51 3.11
N ARG A 34 -1.42 -5.51 1.89
CA ARG A 34 0.00 -5.16 1.64
C ARG A 34 0.20 -3.67 1.47
N PHE A 35 -0.29 -2.90 2.44
CA PHE A 35 -0.15 -1.44 2.49
C PHE A 35 0.83 -1.07 3.62
N PRO A 36 1.44 0.12 3.54
CA PRO A 36 2.18 0.70 4.65
C PRO A 36 1.39 0.71 5.97
N ALA A 37 2.12 0.57 7.08
CA ALA A 37 1.52 0.70 8.41
C ALA A 37 0.85 2.09 8.57
N GLY A 38 -0.35 2.12 9.15
CA GLY A 38 -1.15 3.35 9.30
C GLY A 38 -2.01 3.69 8.08
N ASN A 39 -1.84 2.97 6.97
CA ASN A 39 -2.55 3.24 5.73
C ASN A 39 -3.47 2.09 5.31
N GLN A 40 -3.90 1.22 6.22
CA GLN A 40 -4.66 0.02 5.86
C GLN A 40 -5.94 0.30 5.06
N LEU A 41 -6.53 1.48 5.19
CA LEU A 41 -7.73 1.89 4.45
C LEU A 41 -7.44 2.49 3.07
N GLY A 42 -6.18 2.71 2.69
CA GLY A 42 -5.80 3.31 1.42
C GLY A 42 -5.22 4.71 1.52
N GLU A 43 -5.05 5.32 0.36
CA GLU A 43 -4.49 6.64 0.16
C GLU A 43 -5.46 7.74 0.63
N ALA A 44 -4.89 8.85 1.08
CA ALA A 44 -5.68 10.00 1.51
C ALA A 44 -6.47 10.58 0.33
N GLY A 45 -7.74 10.90 0.58
CA GLY A 45 -8.63 11.48 -0.43
C GLY A 45 -9.06 10.51 -1.55
N LYS A 46 -8.86 9.20 -1.42
CA LYS A 46 -9.34 8.20 -2.40
C LYS A 46 -10.60 7.48 -1.88
N PRO A 47 -11.79 8.12 -1.91
CA PRO A 47 -12.98 7.60 -1.24
C PRO A 47 -13.55 6.33 -1.88
N ILE A 48 -13.33 6.08 -3.18
CA ILE A 48 -13.77 4.83 -3.82
C ILE A 48 -12.88 3.69 -3.32
N GLN A 49 -11.56 3.84 -3.36
CA GLN A 49 -10.58 2.89 -2.83
C GLN A 49 -10.86 2.54 -1.37
N GLN A 50 -11.03 3.56 -0.52
CA GLN A 50 -11.29 3.37 0.90
C GLN A 50 -12.59 2.60 1.16
N ARG A 51 -13.66 2.93 0.41
CA ARG A 51 -14.95 2.22 0.52
C ARG A 51 -14.86 0.79 0.02
N THR A 52 -14.16 0.53 -1.08
CA THR A 52 -13.96 -0.82 -1.59
C THR A 52 -13.21 -1.67 -0.57
N ILE A 53 -12.11 -1.17 0.00
CA ILE A 53 -11.35 -1.88 1.04
C ILE A 53 -12.23 -2.15 2.27
N LEU A 54 -12.96 -1.15 2.76
CA LEU A 54 -13.87 -1.33 3.90
C LEU A 54 -14.97 -2.35 3.60
N THR A 55 -15.52 -2.33 2.40
CA THR A 55 -16.56 -3.27 1.98
C THR A 55 -16.02 -4.69 2.02
N ASP A 56 -14.86 -4.94 1.40
CA ASP A 56 -14.23 -6.26 1.38
C ASP A 56 -13.86 -6.75 2.79
N VAL A 57 -13.40 -5.86 3.67
CA VAL A 57 -13.11 -6.18 5.07
C VAL A 57 -14.38 -6.62 5.79
N LEU A 58 -15.48 -5.88 5.63
CA LEU A 58 -16.77 -6.19 6.26
C LEU A 58 -17.40 -7.46 5.68
N GLU A 59 -17.27 -7.67 4.38
CA GLU A 59 -17.67 -8.92 3.73
C GLU A 59 -16.85 -10.10 4.23
N ALA A 60 -15.53 -9.96 4.36
CA ALA A 60 -14.67 -10.98 4.95
C ALA A 60 -15.12 -11.34 6.38
N ALA A 61 -15.56 -10.37 7.18
CA ALA A 61 -16.10 -10.65 8.51
C ALA A 61 -17.32 -11.56 8.46
N ARG A 62 -18.13 -11.46 7.41
CA ARG A 62 -19.30 -12.32 7.17
C ARG A 62 -18.91 -13.70 6.62
N TYR A 63 -17.91 -13.79 5.75
CA TYR A 63 -17.53 -15.05 5.09
C TYR A 63 -16.58 -15.92 5.92
N ILE A 64 -15.74 -15.32 6.77
CA ILE A 64 -14.82 -16.09 7.62
C ILE A 64 -15.61 -16.74 8.76
N GLN A 65 -15.78 -18.06 8.67
CA GLN A 65 -16.47 -18.88 9.67
C GLN A 65 -15.52 -19.65 10.60
N THR A 66 -14.24 -19.76 10.23
CA THR A 66 -13.24 -20.50 11.01
C THR A 66 -12.37 -19.53 11.79
N PRO A 67 -12.38 -19.56 13.14
CA PRO A 67 -11.50 -18.73 13.96
C PRO A 67 -10.02 -18.91 13.60
N GLY A 68 -9.23 -17.84 13.68
CA GLY A 68 -7.82 -17.83 13.31
C GLY A 68 -7.56 -17.64 11.81
N THR A 69 -8.59 -17.46 11.01
CA THR A 69 -8.43 -17.26 9.56
C THR A 69 -7.96 -15.84 9.24
N ILE A 70 -6.93 -15.74 8.41
CA ILE A 70 -6.39 -14.49 7.86
C ILE A 70 -6.56 -14.53 6.34
N LEU A 71 -7.38 -13.63 5.79
CA LEU A 71 -7.62 -13.52 4.36
C LEU A 71 -6.73 -12.43 3.75
N GLU A 72 -5.94 -12.74 2.72
CA GLU A 72 -5.19 -11.72 1.96
C GLU A 72 -6.08 -11.01 0.94
N LEU A 73 -6.14 -9.68 1.00
CA LEU A 73 -6.79 -8.86 -0.03
C LEU A 73 -5.87 -8.68 -1.25
N PRO A 74 -6.43 -8.60 -2.47
CA PRO A 74 -5.66 -8.52 -3.71
C PRO A 74 -5.04 -7.12 -3.96
N TYR A 75 -5.19 -6.18 -3.02
CA TYR A 75 -4.76 -4.80 -3.20
C TYR A 75 -3.28 -4.60 -2.91
N ARG A 76 -2.67 -3.69 -3.67
CA ARG A 76 -1.28 -3.25 -3.50
C ARG A 76 -1.25 -1.73 -3.42
N TRP A 77 -0.39 -1.19 -2.56
CA TRP A 77 -0.26 0.25 -2.35
C TRP A 77 -0.05 0.95 -3.69
N ARG A 78 -0.84 2.00 -3.98
CA ARG A 78 -0.84 2.77 -5.24
C ARG A 78 -1.10 1.98 -6.53
N ARG A 79 -1.43 0.69 -6.42
CA ARG A 79 -1.79 -0.19 -7.54
C ARG A 79 -3.19 -0.72 -7.29
N PHE A 80 -4.10 0.22 -7.10
CA PHE A 80 -5.51 -0.10 -6.91
C PHE A 80 -6.19 -0.26 -8.28
N PRO A 81 -7.14 -1.20 -8.44
CA PRO A 81 -7.81 -1.41 -9.72
C PRO A 81 -8.56 -0.19 -10.23
N VAL A 82 -9.06 0.64 -9.30
CA VAL A 82 -9.77 1.88 -9.62
C VAL A 82 -8.81 3.05 -9.46
N GLN A 83 -8.62 3.78 -10.56
CA GLN A 83 -7.96 5.09 -10.53
C GLN A 83 -9.01 6.16 -10.24
N GLU A 84 -8.77 6.97 -9.23
CA GLU A 84 -9.59 8.12 -8.89
C GLU A 84 -8.68 9.29 -8.50
N GLU A 85 -9.13 10.53 -8.68
CA GLU A 85 -8.38 11.71 -8.22
C GLU A 85 -8.59 11.94 -6.71
N PRO A 86 -7.59 12.44 -5.97
CA PRO A 86 -7.75 12.74 -4.55
C PRO A 86 -8.82 13.83 -4.32
N VAL A 87 -9.82 13.52 -3.49
CA VAL A 87 -10.85 14.45 -3.03
C VAL A 87 -10.61 14.78 -1.56
N TYR A 88 -10.31 16.05 -1.26
CA TYR A 88 -10.16 16.54 0.10
C TYR A 88 -11.35 17.44 0.45
N PRO A 89 -12.16 17.10 1.49
CA PRO A 89 -13.29 17.93 1.90
C PRO A 89 -12.88 19.24 2.59
N GLY A 90 -11.57 19.52 2.71
CA GLY A 90 -11.03 20.74 3.28
C GLY A 90 -9.50 20.80 3.16
N THR A 91 -8.91 21.89 3.65
CA THR A 91 -7.46 22.07 3.68
C THR A 91 -6.88 21.40 4.92
N SER A 92 -5.92 20.48 4.73
CA SER A 92 -5.16 19.93 5.85
C SER A 92 -4.26 21.01 6.44
N VAL A 93 -4.42 21.27 7.75
CA VAL A 93 -3.64 22.25 8.54
C VAL A 93 -2.59 21.58 9.44
N GLY A 94 -2.21 20.33 9.12
CA GLY A 94 -1.12 19.64 9.80
C GLY A 94 0.24 20.33 9.54
N PRO A 95 1.25 20.05 10.38
CA PRO A 95 2.61 20.52 10.14
C PRO A 95 3.09 19.98 8.81
N ARG A 96 3.37 20.89 7.89
CA ARG A 96 3.87 20.58 6.56
C ARG A 96 5.22 21.27 6.43
N HIS A 97 6.25 20.47 6.17
CA HIS A 97 7.56 20.99 5.89
C HIS A 97 7.76 20.96 4.36
N PRO A 98 8.01 22.10 3.69
CA PRO A 98 8.04 22.16 2.22
C PRO A 98 8.98 21.14 1.59
N GLN A 99 10.14 20.89 2.21
CA GLN A 99 11.12 19.92 1.74
C GLN A 99 10.63 18.48 1.84
N VAL A 100 9.78 18.15 2.83
CA VAL A 100 9.19 16.82 2.98
C VAL A 100 8.15 16.59 1.89
N GLU A 101 7.31 17.59 1.63
CA GLU A 101 6.33 17.53 0.54
C GLU A 101 7.04 17.33 -0.81
N ALA A 102 8.09 18.12 -1.07
CA ALA A 102 8.90 17.99 -2.27
C ALA A 102 9.57 16.60 -2.41
N MET A 103 10.04 16.01 -1.32
CA MET A 103 10.58 14.64 -1.32
C MET A 103 9.50 13.61 -1.67
N GLY A 104 8.30 13.73 -1.08
CA GLY A 104 7.16 12.87 -1.38
C GLY A 104 6.75 12.95 -2.86
N GLU A 105 6.56 14.17 -3.38
CA GLU A 105 6.25 14.40 -4.80
C GLU A 105 7.33 13.85 -5.74
N SER A 106 8.61 13.96 -5.34
CA SER A 106 9.72 13.42 -6.12
C SER A 106 9.72 11.89 -6.15
N LEU A 107 9.43 11.22 -5.03
CA LEU A 107 9.28 9.76 -4.98
C LEU A 107 8.13 9.30 -5.88
N ASP A 108 6.99 10.00 -5.82
CA ASP A 108 5.80 9.69 -6.62
C ASP A 108 6.09 9.82 -8.12
N ASN A 109 6.79 10.88 -8.51
CA ASN A 109 7.24 11.07 -9.88
C ASN A 109 8.22 9.99 -10.35
N LEU A 110 9.19 9.61 -9.50
CA LEU A 110 10.14 8.54 -9.83
C LEU A 110 9.45 7.19 -10.01
N VAL A 111 8.50 6.86 -9.14
CA VAL A 111 7.68 5.64 -9.24
C VAL A 111 6.92 5.62 -10.57
N ARG A 112 6.24 6.72 -10.92
CA ARG A 112 5.50 6.85 -12.17
C ARG A 112 6.39 6.66 -13.40
N THR A 113 7.52 7.36 -13.47
CA THR A 113 8.46 7.23 -14.60
C THR A 113 9.07 5.82 -14.67
N ALA A 114 9.35 5.18 -13.53
CA ALA A 114 9.83 3.80 -13.51
C ALA A 114 8.76 2.81 -14.01
N GLN A 115 7.47 3.04 -13.70
CA GLN A 115 6.37 2.23 -14.22
C GLN A 115 6.23 2.37 -15.74
N GLU A 116 6.29 3.60 -16.27
CA GLU A 116 6.27 3.85 -17.72
C GLU A 116 7.42 3.12 -18.43
N TYR A 117 8.63 3.19 -17.88
CA TYR A 117 9.79 2.48 -18.43
C TYR A 117 9.64 0.96 -18.35
N LYS A 118 9.06 0.43 -17.27
CA LYS A 118 8.76 -1.00 -17.14
C LYS A 118 7.80 -1.47 -18.24
N VAL A 119 6.72 -0.73 -18.49
CA VAL A 119 5.75 -1.04 -19.55
C VAL A 119 6.44 -1.08 -20.91
N TYR A 120 7.28 -0.08 -21.20
CA TYR A 120 8.09 -0.07 -22.42
C TYR A 120 8.98 -1.33 -22.56
N LEU A 121 9.66 -1.76 -21.49
CA LEU A 121 10.48 -2.97 -21.50
C LEU A 121 9.66 -4.25 -21.70
N GLU A 122 8.47 -4.33 -21.11
CA GLU A 122 7.53 -5.46 -21.26
C GLU A 122 7.01 -5.57 -22.71
N GLU A 123 6.68 -4.44 -23.33
CA GLU A 123 6.31 -4.38 -24.75
C GLU A 123 7.47 -4.80 -25.64
N ARG A 124 8.69 -4.30 -25.36
CA ARG A 124 9.89 -4.66 -26.12
C ARG A 124 10.23 -6.14 -26.01
N LEU A 125 10.09 -6.73 -24.81
CA LEU A 125 10.26 -8.16 -24.58
C LEU A 125 9.23 -8.98 -25.36
N SER A 126 7.98 -8.52 -25.41
CA SER A 126 6.91 -9.19 -26.14
C SER A 126 7.18 -9.17 -27.66
N GLN A 127 7.64 -8.05 -28.20
CA GLN A 127 8.06 -7.94 -29.60
C GLN A 127 9.23 -8.86 -29.93
N GLU A 128 10.25 -8.92 -29.07
CA GLU A 128 11.43 -9.76 -29.27
C GLU A 128 11.06 -11.25 -29.26
N LYS A 129 10.19 -11.67 -28.33
CA LYS A 129 9.67 -13.05 -28.27
C LYS A 129 8.84 -13.42 -29.51
N ALA A 130 8.17 -12.46 -30.13
CA ALA A 130 7.37 -12.65 -31.34
C ALA A 130 8.20 -12.55 -32.65
N SER A 131 9.45 -12.08 -32.57
CA SER A 131 10.29 -11.85 -33.74
C SER A 131 10.84 -13.16 -34.30
N ALA A 132 10.71 -13.35 -35.61
CA ALA A 132 11.34 -14.46 -36.33
C ALA A 132 12.88 -14.33 -36.40
N SER A 133 13.42 -13.12 -36.18
CA SER A 133 14.85 -12.83 -36.17
C SER A 133 15.27 -12.29 -34.79
N SER A 134 15.09 -13.09 -33.74
CA SER A 134 15.49 -12.72 -32.39
C SER A 134 17.02 -12.66 -32.22
N ILE A 135 17.49 -11.69 -31.46
CA ILE A 135 18.88 -11.55 -31.05
C ILE A 135 19.12 -12.47 -29.85
N HIS A 136 20.11 -13.35 -29.96
CA HIS A 136 20.46 -14.27 -28.89
C HIS A 136 20.76 -13.52 -27.58
N GLY A 137 20.10 -13.92 -26.48
CA GLY A 137 20.28 -13.33 -25.16
C GLY A 137 19.49 -12.03 -24.89
N LEU A 138 18.97 -11.35 -25.92
CA LEU A 138 18.25 -10.07 -25.73
C LEU A 138 16.99 -10.23 -24.88
N ALA A 139 16.16 -11.25 -25.15
CA ALA A 139 14.95 -11.51 -24.37
C ALA A 139 15.24 -11.78 -22.88
N GLY A 140 16.34 -12.50 -22.58
CA GLY A 140 16.77 -12.74 -21.21
C GLY A 140 17.21 -11.47 -20.50
N THR A 141 17.98 -10.62 -21.20
CA THR A 141 18.38 -9.30 -20.69
C THR A 141 17.18 -8.41 -20.44
N LEU A 142 16.24 -8.32 -21.38
CA LEU A 142 15.01 -7.54 -21.23
C LEU A 142 14.19 -8.00 -20.02
N GLN A 143 14.01 -9.32 -19.83
CA GLN A 143 13.32 -9.86 -18.65
C GLN A 143 14.03 -9.46 -17.35
N SER A 144 15.35 -9.64 -17.27
CA SER A 144 16.14 -9.23 -16.10
C SER A 144 15.99 -7.73 -15.80
N HIS A 145 15.91 -6.89 -16.83
CA HIS A 145 15.68 -5.46 -16.65
C HIS A 145 14.25 -5.16 -16.16
N VAL A 146 13.22 -5.82 -16.70
CA VAL A 146 11.84 -5.72 -16.19
C VAL A 146 11.79 -6.06 -14.70
N ASP A 147 12.42 -7.16 -14.28
CA ASP A 147 12.42 -7.61 -12.89
C ASP A 147 13.17 -6.62 -11.97
N ARG A 148 14.27 -6.03 -12.44
CA ARG A 148 15.02 -5.00 -11.71
C ARG A 148 14.23 -3.71 -11.55
N VAL A 149 13.53 -3.26 -12.59
CA VAL A 149 12.67 -2.07 -12.50
C VAL A 149 11.48 -2.34 -11.58
N ALA A 150 10.88 -3.53 -11.65
CA ALA A 150 9.81 -3.93 -10.74
C ALA A 150 10.25 -3.87 -9.26
N ARG A 151 11.46 -4.37 -8.96
CA ARG A 151 12.06 -4.29 -7.62
C ARG A 151 12.35 -2.84 -7.20
N LEU A 152 12.86 -2.01 -8.12
CA LEU A 152 13.09 -0.58 -7.83
C LEU A 152 11.78 0.11 -7.45
N ILE A 153 10.70 -0.13 -8.20
CA ILE A 153 9.39 0.43 -7.88
C ILE A 153 8.94 -0.02 -6.49
N GLU A 154 9.11 -1.30 -6.13
CA GLU A 154 8.76 -1.82 -4.80
C GLU A 154 9.50 -1.10 -3.67
N ILE A 155 10.82 -0.88 -3.83
CA ILE A 155 11.65 -0.15 -2.86
C ILE A 155 11.17 1.31 -2.73
N LEU A 156 10.88 1.98 -3.84
CA LEU A 156 10.45 3.38 -3.83
C LEU A 156 9.05 3.57 -3.21
N ASP A 157 8.10 2.70 -3.56
CA ASP A 157 6.71 2.79 -3.09
C ASP A 157 6.49 2.28 -1.66
N THR A 158 7.40 1.45 -1.15
CA THR A 158 7.27 0.81 0.17
C THR A 158 8.36 1.34 1.10
N ASP A 159 9.59 0.83 0.98
CA ASP A 159 10.65 1.07 1.96
C ASP A 159 11.04 2.56 2.06
N ALA A 160 11.24 3.22 0.93
CA ALA A 160 11.64 4.63 0.90
C ALA A 160 10.53 5.54 1.43
N LEU A 161 9.28 5.26 1.06
CA LEU A 161 8.12 6.01 1.53
C LEU A 161 7.89 5.82 3.03
N ASP A 162 8.04 4.60 3.53
CA ASP A 162 7.92 4.27 4.95
C ASP A 162 9.01 4.97 5.76
N GLN A 163 10.26 4.93 5.32
CA GLN A 163 11.36 5.66 5.97
C GLN A 163 11.12 7.18 6.01
N LEU A 164 10.64 7.76 4.91
CA LEU A 164 10.28 9.19 4.88
C LEU A 164 9.19 9.51 5.91
N ARG A 165 8.21 8.62 6.08
CA ARG A 165 7.13 8.79 7.07
C ARG A 165 7.61 8.62 8.50
N GLU A 166 8.50 7.65 8.75
CA GLU A 166 9.11 7.45 10.07
C GLU A 166 9.93 8.66 10.51
N ILE A 167 10.58 9.37 9.59
CA ILE A 167 11.32 10.60 9.89
C ILE A 167 10.37 11.76 10.21
N THR A 168 9.25 11.86 9.50
CA THR A 168 8.43 13.08 9.45
C THR A 168 7.27 13.08 10.45
N ASN A 169 6.64 11.93 10.67
CA ASN A 169 5.51 11.78 11.60
C ASN A 169 5.86 12.16 13.05
N PRO A 170 7.03 11.78 13.62
CA PRO A 170 7.39 12.16 14.98
C PRO A 170 7.54 13.67 15.16
N ILE A 171 8.21 14.34 14.22
CA ILE A 171 8.43 15.80 14.27
C ILE A 171 7.09 16.53 14.15
N ALA A 172 6.25 16.16 13.18
CA ALA A 172 4.92 16.74 13.05
C ALA A 172 4.09 16.57 14.35
N THR A 173 4.15 15.40 14.97
CA THR A 173 3.47 15.15 16.25
C THR A 173 4.02 16.03 17.37
N LEU A 174 5.33 16.21 17.46
CA LEU A 174 5.98 17.05 18.47
C LEU A 174 5.68 18.53 18.26
N GLU A 175 5.66 19.02 17.02
CA GLU A 175 5.30 20.40 16.69
C GLU A 175 3.82 20.71 17.02
N LEU A 176 2.92 19.76 16.78
CA LEU A 176 1.51 19.88 17.18
C LEU A 176 1.34 19.97 18.69
N ARG A 177 2.12 19.19 19.46
CA ARG A 177 2.16 19.30 20.93
C ARG A 177 2.76 20.61 21.39
N ALA A 178 3.88 21.03 20.80
CA ALA A 178 4.55 22.30 21.14
C ALA A 178 3.66 23.52 20.85
N SER A 179 2.82 23.45 19.82
CA SER A 179 1.86 24.50 19.46
C SER A 179 0.53 24.43 20.24
N GLY A 180 0.38 23.48 21.18
CA GLY A 180 -0.82 23.32 22.01
C GLY A 180 -2.06 22.84 21.26
N LYS A 181 -1.90 22.36 20.01
CA LYS A 181 -2.99 21.84 19.18
C LYS A 181 -3.30 20.36 19.41
N PHE A 182 -2.47 19.67 20.18
CA PHE A 182 -2.69 18.32 20.67
C PHE A 182 -2.51 18.33 22.20
N VAL A 183 -3.59 18.02 22.94
CA VAL A 183 -3.55 17.66 24.36
C VAL A 183 -3.49 16.13 24.45
#